data_AF-A0A6I4ZXF8-F1
#
_entry.id   AF-A0A6I4ZXF8-F1
#
_cell.length_a   1.000
_cell.length_b   1.000
_cell.length_c   1.000
_cell.angle_alpha   90.00
_cell.angle_beta   90.00
_cell.angle_gamma   90.00
#
_symmetry.space_group_name_H-M   'P 1'
#
loop_
_entity.id
_entity.type
_entity.pdbx_description
1 polymer ?
#
loop_
_entity_poly.entity_id
_entity_poly.type
_entity_poly.pdbx_seq_one_letter_code
_entity_poly.pdbx_strand_id
1 'polypeptide(L)'
;MPKKRREKMKQAELHNFLQRYFLANQCEILDNQQGVMTVQLTDELDETLMNRPFYWNYVKRVGGKGIPMKVTFITNPDKKEEKGEWIHFGSPRLHQIFNTLKDKGKVTKQYEKIDGLTHQTALTPWLNINLSIHYQGTHKRNEILSVGIHLITGAIVPEFLEKVNNVQLTPIIPDYCFTLTPIIRVSSALKRIEKYTENQISSHEDSWIDASHKKLQDEKELLDYFYSKQIEVHSEMSEEELEGVNAAKERYQSELAKLAERFEPKVSLEIINSGMFYFVQQTSFSLLKS
;
A
#
# COMPACT_ATOMS: atom_id res chain seq x y z
N MET A 1 26.42 -2.89 -19.45
CA MET A 1 25.17 -2.91 -20.24
C MET A 1 23.87 -3.25 -19.46
N PRO A 2 23.82 -4.05 -18.37
CA PRO A 2 22.54 -4.43 -17.75
C PRO A 2 21.84 -3.30 -16.97
N LYS A 3 22.59 -2.36 -16.37
CA LYS A 3 22.02 -1.22 -15.60
C LYS A 3 21.19 -0.26 -16.49
N LYS A 4 21.73 0.19 -17.63
CA LYS A 4 21.02 1.06 -18.59
C LYS A 4 19.73 0.43 -19.14
N ARG A 5 19.72 -0.88 -19.39
CA ARG A 5 18.52 -1.62 -19.85
C ARG A 5 17.45 -1.70 -18.76
N ARG A 6 17.86 -1.92 -17.51
CA ARG A 6 16.97 -1.95 -16.34
C ARG A 6 16.39 -0.57 -16.01
N GLU A 7 17.17 0.50 -16.18
CA GLU A 7 16.68 1.88 -16.04
C GLU A 7 15.67 2.25 -17.12
N LYS A 8 15.92 1.92 -18.39
CA LYS A 8 14.95 2.16 -19.47
C LYS A 8 13.62 1.44 -19.25
N MET A 9 13.66 0.20 -18.76
CA MET A 9 12.45 -0.58 -18.44
C MET A 9 11.64 0.08 -17.30
N LYS A 10 12.32 0.54 -16.24
CA LYS A 10 11.68 1.28 -15.13
C LYS A 10 11.06 2.60 -15.56
N GLN A 11 11.68 3.32 -16.50
CA GLN A 11 11.13 4.59 -17.01
C GLN A 11 9.90 4.36 -17.90
N ALA A 12 9.90 3.31 -18.72
CA ALA A 12 8.73 2.93 -19.51
C ALA A 12 7.55 2.52 -18.61
N GLU A 13 7.81 1.78 -17.53
CA GLU A 13 6.79 1.44 -16.52
C GLU A 13 6.22 2.69 -15.85
N LEU A 14 7.09 3.64 -15.48
CA LEU A 14 6.68 4.91 -14.88
C LEU A 14 5.78 5.72 -15.82
N HIS A 15 6.16 5.81 -17.10
CA HIS A 15 5.37 6.51 -18.11
C HIS A 15 3.99 5.89 -18.30
N ASN A 16 3.94 4.56 -18.45
CA ASN A 16 2.68 3.82 -18.60
C ASN A 16 1.81 3.97 -17.34
N PHE A 17 2.42 3.98 -16.16
CA PHE A 17 1.71 4.23 -14.90
C PHE A 17 1.07 5.62 -14.88
N LEU A 18 1.81 6.68 -15.21
CA LEU A 18 1.29 8.05 -15.23
C LEU A 18 0.14 8.18 -16.23
N GLN A 19 0.30 7.62 -17.44
CA GLN A 19 -0.76 7.61 -18.45
C GLN A 19 -2.05 6.96 -17.92
N ARG A 20 -1.93 5.76 -17.30
CA ARG A 20 -3.08 5.07 -16.70
C ARG A 20 -3.72 5.88 -15.58
N TYR A 21 -2.92 6.50 -14.73
CA TYR A 21 -3.41 7.35 -13.64
C TYR A 21 -4.26 8.51 -14.15
N PHE A 22 -3.76 9.26 -15.14
CA PHE A 22 -4.49 10.42 -15.66
C PHE A 22 -5.75 10.01 -16.43
N LEU A 23 -5.71 8.95 -17.23
CA LEU A 23 -6.90 8.42 -17.90
C LEU A 23 -7.96 7.94 -16.90
N ALA A 24 -7.56 7.24 -15.84
CA ALA A 24 -8.47 6.76 -14.81
C ALA A 24 -9.15 7.91 -14.03
N ASN A 25 -8.48 9.06 -13.92
CA ASN A 25 -9.05 10.28 -13.32
C ASN A 25 -9.71 11.21 -14.36
N GLN A 26 -10.03 10.68 -15.55
CA GLN A 26 -10.74 11.40 -16.62
C GLN A 26 -10.01 12.66 -17.12
N CYS A 27 -8.68 12.72 -16.98
CA CYS A 27 -7.90 13.75 -17.64
C CYS A 27 -7.76 13.45 -19.14
N GLU A 28 -7.73 14.52 -19.93
CA GLU A 28 -7.46 14.44 -21.35
C GLU A 28 -5.94 14.45 -21.59
N ILE A 29 -5.45 13.46 -22.33
CA ILE A 29 -4.05 13.43 -22.78
C ILE A 29 -3.98 14.17 -24.11
N LEU A 30 -3.36 15.33 -24.11
CA LEU A 30 -3.26 16.21 -25.27
C LEU A 30 -2.11 15.81 -26.20
N ASP A 31 -1.01 15.35 -25.61
CA ASP A 31 0.16 14.85 -26.34
C ASP A 31 0.87 13.78 -25.52
N ASN A 32 1.45 12.78 -26.19
CA ASN A 32 2.18 11.69 -25.55
C ASN A 32 3.19 11.09 -26.52
N GLN A 33 4.42 11.59 -26.51
CA GLN A 33 5.48 11.17 -27.42
C GLN A 33 6.82 11.02 -26.73
N GLN A 34 7.49 9.90 -26.98
CA GLN A 34 8.89 9.65 -26.58
C GLN A 34 9.18 9.89 -25.08
N GLY A 35 8.19 9.65 -24.19
CA GLY A 35 8.31 9.89 -22.75
C GLY A 35 8.09 11.33 -22.32
N VAL A 36 7.39 12.11 -23.14
CA VAL A 36 6.86 13.45 -22.81
C VAL A 36 5.36 13.39 -22.98
N MET A 37 4.62 13.72 -21.92
CA MET A 37 3.16 13.62 -21.89
C MET A 37 2.57 14.92 -21.40
N THR A 38 1.71 15.53 -22.21
CA THR A 38 0.96 16.73 -21.85
C THR A 38 -0.48 16.36 -21.51
N VAL A 39 -0.92 16.75 -20.33
CA VAL A 39 -2.22 16.39 -19.77
C VAL A 39 -2.99 17.66 -19.42
N GLN A 40 -4.27 17.71 -19.81
CA GLN A 40 -5.23 18.66 -19.27
C GLN A 40 -5.80 18.09 -17.97
N LEU A 41 -5.50 18.74 -16.85
CA LEU A 41 -6.00 18.31 -15.56
C LEU A 41 -7.50 18.57 -15.42
N THR A 42 -8.14 17.80 -14.54
CA THR A 42 -9.49 18.11 -14.03
C THR A 42 -9.39 19.10 -12.88
N ASP A 43 -10.50 19.75 -12.51
CA ASP A 43 -10.57 20.66 -11.36
C ASP A 43 -10.04 19.99 -10.08
N GLU A 44 -10.46 18.75 -9.83
CA GLU A 44 -10.06 17.97 -8.65
C GLU A 44 -8.56 17.68 -8.62
N LEU A 45 -7.98 17.25 -9.75
CA LEU A 45 -6.56 16.93 -9.82
C LEU A 45 -5.67 18.18 -9.84
N ASP A 46 -6.12 19.29 -10.43
CA ASP A 46 -5.39 20.55 -10.34
C ASP A 46 -5.33 21.07 -8.91
N GLU A 47 -6.44 21.00 -8.16
CA GLU A 47 -6.47 21.39 -6.75
C GLU A 47 -5.54 20.50 -5.90
N THR A 48 -5.55 19.20 -6.16
CA THR A 48 -4.79 18.22 -5.38
C THR A 48 -3.30 18.23 -5.71
N LEU A 49 -2.94 18.40 -6.98
CA LEU A 49 -1.56 18.32 -7.44
C LEU A 49 -0.92 19.72 -7.55
N MET A 50 -1.58 20.71 -8.15
CA MET A 50 -0.88 21.91 -8.61
C MET A 50 -0.55 22.95 -7.54
N ASN A 51 -0.75 22.66 -6.24
CA ASN A 51 -0.46 23.58 -5.14
C ASN A 51 -1.11 24.97 -5.35
N ARG A 52 -2.36 25.01 -5.83
CA ARG A 52 -3.12 26.24 -6.11
C ARG A 52 -4.31 26.46 -5.14
N PRO A 53 -4.15 26.34 -3.81
CA PRO A 53 -5.28 26.38 -2.87
C PRO A 53 -6.02 27.73 -2.89
N PHE A 54 -5.31 28.85 -3.04
CA PHE A 54 -5.95 30.17 -3.07
C PHE A 54 -6.82 30.40 -4.31
N TYR A 55 -6.40 29.88 -5.47
CA TYR A 55 -7.17 29.94 -6.70
C TYR A 55 -8.48 29.16 -6.56
N TRP A 56 -8.39 27.90 -6.12
CA TRP A 56 -9.57 27.05 -5.94
C TRP A 56 -10.52 27.57 -4.86
N ASN A 57 -9.99 28.10 -3.74
CA ASN A 57 -10.79 28.76 -2.72
C ASN A 57 -11.56 29.96 -3.27
N TYR A 58 -10.92 30.79 -4.10
CA TYR A 58 -11.58 31.92 -4.73
C TYR A 58 -12.68 31.48 -5.72
N VAL A 59 -12.36 30.54 -6.62
CA VAL A 59 -13.31 30.02 -7.63
C VAL A 59 -14.56 29.43 -6.95
N LYS A 60 -14.37 28.62 -5.90
CA LYS A 60 -15.47 28.03 -5.11
C LYS A 60 -16.31 29.09 -4.42
N ARG A 61 -15.69 30.11 -3.83
CA ARG A 61 -16.41 31.20 -3.15
C ARG A 61 -17.27 32.04 -4.10
N VAL A 62 -16.79 32.25 -5.31
CA VAL A 62 -17.50 33.05 -6.33
C VAL A 62 -18.52 32.20 -7.13
N GLY A 63 -18.55 30.88 -6.91
CA GLY A 63 -19.43 29.96 -7.64
C GLY A 63 -19.08 29.83 -9.13
N GLY A 64 -17.83 30.14 -9.49
CA GLY A 64 -17.34 30.08 -10.88
C GLY A 64 -16.90 28.68 -11.30
N LYS A 65 -16.72 28.47 -12.60
CA LYS A 65 -16.08 27.26 -13.15
C LYS A 65 -14.56 27.44 -13.14
N GLY A 66 -13.83 26.44 -12.66
CA GLY A 66 -12.37 26.45 -12.62
C GLY A 66 -11.74 26.39 -14.01
N ILE A 67 -10.47 26.78 -14.07
CA ILE A 67 -9.58 26.63 -15.23
C ILE A 67 -8.37 25.80 -14.76
N PRO A 68 -8.47 24.46 -14.88
CA PRO A 68 -7.37 23.57 -14.55
C PRO A 68 -6.17 23.77 -15.48
N MET A 69 -4.97 23.54 -14.96
CA MET A 69 -3.74 23.67 -15.73
C MET A 69 -3.55 22.55 -16.75
N LYS A 70 -2.84 22.90 -17.82
CA LYS A 70 -2.17 21.95 -18.70
C LYS A 70 -0.76 21.73 -18.17
N VAL A 71 -0.37 20.47 -17.99
CA VAL A 71 0.93 20.11 -17.42
C VAL A 71 1.62 19.11 -18.32
N THR A 72 2.91 19.35 -18.57
CA THR A 72 3.76 18.45 -19.35
C THR A 72 4.67 17.69 -18.39
N PHE A 73 4.59 16.37 -18.38
CA PHE A 73 5.41 15.46 -17.59
C PHE A 73 6.44 14.77 -18.49
N ILE A 74 7.70 14.75 -18.06
CA ILE A 74 8.82 14.17 -18.79
C ILE A 74 9.35 12.98 -17.99
N THR A 75 9.32 11.78 -18.58
CA THR A 75 9.83 10.51 -17.99
C THR A 75 11.03 9.96 -18.76
N ASN A 76 11.31 10.47 -19.97
CA ASN A 76 12.53 10.14 -20.71
C ASN A 76 13.71 11.05 -20.32
N PRO A 77 14.80 10.49 -19.73
CA PRO A 77 15.95 11.28 -19.29
C PRO A 77 16.62 12.07 -20.42
N ASP A 78 16.57 11.54 -21.65
CA ASP A 78 17.17 12.16 -22.83
C ASP A 78 16.42 13.43 -23.28
N LYS A 79 15.23 13.68 -22.71
CA LYS A 79 14.36 14.83 -23.02
C LYS A 79 14.19 15.81 -21.87
N LYS A 80 15.07 15.75 -20.86
CA LYS A 80 14.97 16.57 -19.65
C LYS A 80 15.00 18.09 -19.92
N GLU A 81 15.57 18.51 -21.04
CA GLU A 81 15.65 19.91 -21.46
C GLU A 81 14.36 20.45 -22.09
N GLU A 82 13.39 19.59 -22.40
CA GLU A 82 12.09 20.03 -22.89
C GLU A 82 11.30 20.78 -21.80
N LYS A 83 10.35 21.62 -22.20
CA LYS A 83 9.52 22.39 -21.27
C LYS A 83 8.52 21.46 -20.57
N GLY A 84 8.82 21.08 -19.34
CA GLY A 84 7.93 20.25 -18.51
C GLY A 84 8.53 19.89 -17.16
N GLU A 85 7.75 19.17 -16.36
CA GLU A 85 8.17 18.64 -15.07
C GLU A 85 8.84 17.28 -15.26
N TRP A 86 10.11 17.17 -14.86
CA TRP A 86 10.85 15.91 -14.87
C TRP A 86 10.37 14.97 -13.75
N ILE A 87 9.83 13.80 -14.12
CA ILE A 87 9.29 12.81 -13.19
C ILE A 87 10.18 11.56 -13.16
N HIS A 88 10.62 11.22 -11.95
CA HIS A 88 11.30 9.97 -11.62
C HIS A 88 10.76 9.42 -10.29
N PHE A 89 11.21 8.24 -9.88
CA PHE A 89 10.72 7.56 -8.67
C PHE A 89 10.92 8.31 -7.34
N GLY A 90 11.77 9.34 -7.32
CA GLY A 90 11.99 10.21 -6.15
C GLY A 90 11.36 11.60 -6.29
N SER A 91 10.63 11.87 -7.38
CA SER A 91 9.98 13.16 -7.58
C SER A 91 8.85 13.34 -6.55
N PRO A 92 8.77 14.49 -5.85
CA PRO A 92 7.68 14.77 -4.91
C PRO A 92 6.29 14.61 -5.53
N ARG A 93 6.13 15.02 -6.79
CA ARG A 93 4.90 14.87 -7.57
C ARG A 93 4.46 13.43 -7.71
N LEU A 94 5.40 12.50 -7.95
CA LEU A 94 5.06 11.09 -8.08
C LEU A 94 4.60 10.51 -6.74
N HIS A 95 5.24 10.91 -5.64
CA HIS A 95 4.80 10.52 -4.30
C HIS A 95 3.41 11.08 -3.97
N GLN A 96 3.11 12.32 -4.36
CA GLN A 96 1.75 12.88 -4.25
C GLN A 96 0.74 12.04 -5.05
N ILE A 97 1.04 11.69 -6.30
CA ILE A 97 0.19 10.83 -7.13
C ILE A 97 -0.05 9.47 -6.43
N PHE A 98 1.00 8.82 -5.92
CA PHE A 98 0.85 7.57 -5.18
C PHE A 98 -0.01 7.72 -3.93
N ASN A 99 0.15 8.80 -3.17
CA ASN A 99 -0.66 9.04 -1.98
C ASN A 99 -2.14 9.26 -2.33
N THR A 100 -2.44 10.04 -3.37
CA THR A 100 -3.82 10.22 -3.84
C THR A 100 -4.46 8.92 -4.29
N LEU A 101 -3.70 8.04 -4.96
CA LEU A 101 -4.17 6.71 -5.34
C LEU A 101 -4.44 5.84 -4.11
N LYS A 102 -3.53 5.83 -3.15
CA LYS A 102 -3.71 5.09 -1.90
C LYS A 102 -4.94 5.56 -1.15
N ASP A 103 -5.23 6.86 -1.14
CA ASP A 103 -6.39 7.41 -0.45
C ASP A 103 -7.71 7.15 -1.19
N LYS A 104 -7.76 7.36 -2.50
CA LYS A 104 -8.97 7.11 -3.30
C LYS A 104 -9.25 5.61 -3.49
N GLY A 105 -8.22 4.77 -3.47
CA GLY A 105 -8.30 3.33 -3.73
C GLY A 105 -8.52 2.45 -2.50
N LYS A 106 -8.78 3.02 -1.31
CA LYS A 106 -8.89 2.26 -0.04
C LYS A 106 -10.07 1.31 -0.01
N VAL A 107 -11.20 1.72 -0.57
CA VAL A 107 -12.45 0.97 -0.50
C VAL A 107 -13.12 0.98 -1.87
N THR A 108 -13.58 -0.19 -2.33
CA THR A 108 -14.39 -0.28 -3.54
C THR A 108 -15.67 -1.09 -3.28
N LYS A 109 -16.69 -0.81 -4.09
CA LYS A 109 -17.92 -1.62 -4.14
C LYS A 109 -18.17 -1.99 -5.60
N GLN A 110 -18.25 -3.29 -5.87
CA GLN A 110 -18.36 -3.80 -7.22
C GLN A 110 -19.41 -4.89 -7.31
N TYR A 111 -20.09 -4.95 -8.44
CA TYR A 111 -21.14 -5.91 -8.76
C TYR A 111 -20.73 -6.66 -10.01
N GLU A 112 -21.02 -7.95 -10.05
CA GLU A 112 -20.82 -8.75 -11.24
C GLU A 112 -21.73 -8.28 -12.37
N LYS A 113 -21.14 -7.93 -13.51
CA LYS A 113 -21.88 -7.52 -14.70
C LYS A 113 -22.32 -8.77 -15.46
N ILE A 114 -23.63 -8.92 -15.63
CA ILE A 114 -24.22 -9.99 -16.43
C ILE A 114 -25.20 -9.36 -17.41
N ASP A 115 -24.89 -9.50 -18.69
CA ASP A 115 -25.75 -9.02 -19.78
C ASP A 115 -26.78 -10.10 -20.13
N GLY A 116 -28.01 -9.69 -20.49
CA GLY A 116 -29.05 -10.60 -20.98
C GLY A 116 -29.82 -11.39 -19.91
N LEU A 117 -29.85 -10.90 -18.66
CA LEU A 117 -30.68 -11.50 -17.61
C LEU A 117 -32.17 -11.32 -17.91
N THR A 118 -32.92 -12.43 -17.92
CA THR A 118 -34.38 -12.46 -18.12
C THR A 118 -35.16 -12.61 -16.81
N HIS A 119 -34.48 -12.97 -15.73
CA HIS A 119 -35.08 -13.24 -14.41
C HIS A 119 -34.32 -12.48 -13.33
N GLN A 120 -35.03 -12.13 -12.24
CA GLN A 120 -34.42 -11.48 -11.09
C GLN A 120 -33.35 -12.38 -10.47
N THR A 121 -32.13 -11.88 -10.40
CA THR A 121 -30.96 -12.64 -9.96
C THR A 121 -30.39 -12.05 -8.67
N ALA A 122 -30.16 -12.91 -7.68
CA ALA A 122 -29.59 -12.51 -6.40
C ALA A 122 -28.06 -12.45 -6.47
N LEU A 123 -27.48 -11.36 -5.96
CA LEU A 123 -26.04 -11.19 -5.78
C LEU A 123 -25.66 -11.38 -4.32
N THR A 124 -24.71 -12.28 -4.08
CA THR A 124 -24.19 -12.61 -2.76
C THR A 124 -23.03 -11.68 -2.39
N PRO A 125 -22.96 -11.18 -1.14
CA PRO A 125 -21.91 -10.28 -0.70
C PRO A 125 -20.63 -11.00 -0.28
N TRP A 126 -19.51 -10.48 -0.78
CA TRP A 126 -18.14 -10.90 -0.48
C TRP A 126 -17.32 -9.70 -0.02
N LEU A 127 -16.53 -9.88 1.02
CA LEU A 127 -15.55 -8.90 1.45
C LEU A 127 -14.16 -9.37 1.00
N ASN A 128 -13.47 -8.57 0.22
CA ASN A 128 -12.06 -8.73 -0.11
C ASN A 128 -11.24 -7.79 0.77
N ILE A 129 -10.11 -8.29 1.26
CA ILE A 129 -9.08 -7.50 1.91
C ILE A 129 -7.74 -7.88 1.31
N ASN A 130 -6.98 -6.85 0.90
CA ASN A 130 -5.59 -7.00 0.54
C ASN A 130 -4.72 -6.52 1.71
N LEU A 131 -3.85 -7.41 2.16
CA LEU A 131 -2.98 -7.24 3.32
C LEU A 131 -1.52 -7.26 2.87
N SER A 132 -0.71 -6.40 3.46
CA SER A 132 0.74 -6.49 3.41
C SER A 132 1.22 -7.06 4.74
N ILE A 133 1.90 -8.21 4.69
CA ILE A 133 2.53 -8.86 5.83
C ILE A 133 4.00 -8.45 5.82
N HIS A 134 4.43 -7.79 6.88
CA HIS A 134 5.82 -7.36 7.06
C HIS A 134 6.47 -8.21 8.14
N TYR A 135 7.48 -8.97 7.75
CA TYR A 135 8.34 -9.73 8.64
C TYR A 135 9.59 -8.91 8.92
N GLN A 136 9.84 -8.64 10.19
CA GLN A 136 11.00 -7.92 10.70
C GLN A 136 11.81 -8.83 11.61
N GLY A 137 13.12 -8.83 11.44
CA GLY A 137 14.09 -9.65 12.18
C GLY A 137 15.45 -9.50 11.52
N THR A 138 16.22 -10.60 11.42
CA THR A 138 17.49 -10.62 10.67
C THR A 138 17.31 -10.22 9.20
N HIS A 139 16.20 -10.65 8.61
CA HIS A 139 15.83 -10.33 7.24
C HIS A 139 14.47 -9.65 7.22
N LYS A 140 14.35 -8.57 6.41
CA LYS A 140 13.06 -7.95 6.12
C LYS A 140 12.43 -8.64 4.92
N ARG A 141 11.26 -9.22 5.11
CA ARG A 141 10.45 -9.85 4.05
C ARG A 141 9.07 -9.21 4.05
N ASN A 142 8.56 -8.88 2.88
CA ASN A 142 7.21 -8.35 2.71
C ASN A 142 6.43 -9.27 1.78
N GLU A 143 5.21 -9.58 2.15
CA GLU A 143 4.31 -10.41 1.34
C GLU A 143 2.96 -9.74 1.20
N ILE A 144 2.33 -9.90 0.05
CA ILE A 144 0.99 -9.38 -0.20
C ILE A 144 0.04 -10.57 -0.23
N LEU A 145 -1.01 -10.51 0.57
CA LEU A 145 -2.04 -11.51 0.66
C LEU A 145 -3.38 -10.89 0.25
N SER A 146 -4.09 -11.56 -0.66
CA SER A 146 -5.47 -11.21 -1.00
C SER A 146 -6.41 -12.26 -0.41
N VAL A 147 -7.34 -11.84 0.46
CA VAL A 147 -8.28 -12.75 1.12
C VAL A 147 -9.71 -12.28 0.86
N GLY A 148 -10.52 -13.19 0.34
CA GLY A 148 -11.96 -13.02 0.20
C GLY A 148 -12.70 -13.78 1.29
N ILE A 149 -13.75 -13.20 1.83
CA ILE A 149 -14.67 -13.89 2.74
C ILE A 149 -16.11 -13.68 2.29
N HIS A 150 -16.84 -14.78 2.17
CA HIS A 150 -18.26 -14.76 1.85
C HIS A 150 -19.06 -14.33 3.08
N LEU A 151 -19.83 -13.25 2.99
CA LEU A 151 -20.48 -12.66 4.16
C LEU A 151 -21.80 -13.34 4.59
N ILE A 152 -22.21 -14.40 3.89
CA ILE A 152 -23.36 -15.23 4.29
C ILE A 152 -22.86 -16.50 4.97
N THR A 153 -21.98 -17.27 4.32
CA THR A 153 -21.49 -18.56 4.86
C THR A 153 -20.26 -18.41 5.74
N GLY A 154 -19.49 -17.33 5.56
CA GLY A 154 -18.22 -17.11 6.27
C GLY A 154 -17.05 -17.91 5.74
N ALA A 155 -17.19 -18.52 4.56
CA ALA A 155 -16.10 -19.22 3.89
C ALA A 155 -15.02 -18.23 3.44
N ILE A 156 -13.76 -18.61 3.66
CA ILE A 156 -12.57 -17.82 3.32
C ILE A 156 -11.92 -18.41 2.08
N VAL A 157 -11.54 -17.54 1.15
CA VAL A 157 -10.88 -17.89 -0.11
C VAL A 157 -9.57 -17.09 -0.21
N PRO A 158 -8.40 -17.73 -0.22
CA PRO A 158 -7.13 -17.06 -0.50
C PRO A 158 -7.00 -16.70 -1.99
N GLU A 159 -6.08 -15.80 -2.29
CA GLU A 159 -5.76 -15.34 -3.66
C GLU A 159 -7.00 -14.81 -4.40
N PHE A 160 -7.91 -14.17 -3.65
CA PHE A 160 -9.23 -13.85 -4.14
C PHE A 160 -9.22 -12.92 -5.35
N LEU A 161 -8.33 -11.93 -5.39
CA LEU A 161 -8.21 -11.04 -6.54
C LEU A 161 -7.78 -11.76 -7.82
N GLU A 162 -6.91 -12.77 -7.73
CA GLU A 162 -6.50 -13.55 -8.90
C GLU A 162 -7.69 -14.32 -9.47
N LYS A 163 -8.51 -14.88 -8.58
CA LYS A 163 -9.74 -15.60 -8.95
C LYS A 163 -10.81 -14.68 -9.56
N VAL A 164 -10.88 -13.43 -9.10
CA VAL A 164 -11.88 -12.44 -9.56
C VAL A 164 -11.46 -11.73 -10.85
N ASN A 165 -10.17 -11.75 -11.24
CA ASN A 165 -9.69 -11.06 -12.45
C ASN A 165 -10.42 -11.44 -13.75
N ASN A 166 -11.02 -12.64 -13.81
CA ASN A 166 -11.76 -13.11 -14.98
C ASN A 166 -13.25 -12.71 -14.98
N VAL A 167 -13.72 -12.05 -13.92
CA VAL A 167 -15.12 -11.65 -13.77
C VAL A 167 -15.29 -10.19 -14.20
N GLN A 168 -16.31 -9.92 -15.01
CA GLN A 168 -16.65 -8.54 -15.37
C GLN A 168 -17.33 -7.85 -14.19
N LEU A 169 -16.80 -6.71 -13.77
CA LEU A 169 -17.28 -5.96 -12.61
C LEU A 169 -17.75 -4.56 -13.01
N THR A 170 -18.78 -4.09 -12.33
CA THR A 170 -19.35 -2.75 -12.49
C THR A 170 -19.63 -2.11 -11.13
N PRO A 171 -19.42 -0.80 -10.96
CA PRO A 171 -19.76 -0.09 -9.73
C PRO A 171 -21.27 0.09 -9.53
N ILE A 172 -22.07 -0.13 -10.58
CA ILE A 172 -23.54 0.04 -10.57
C ILE A 172 -24.19 -1.34 -10.59
N ILE A 173 -25.26 -1.51 -9.81
CA ILE A 173 -26.05 -2.75 -9.81
C ILE A 173 -26.65 -2.97 -11.21
N PRO A 174 -26.38 -4.10 -11.88
CA PRO A 174 -26.97 -4.38 -13.19
C PRO A 174 -28.49 -4.53 -13.12
N ASP A 175 -29.14 -4.36 -14.27
CA ASP A 175 -30.57 -4.58 -14.40
C ASP A 175 -30.96 -6.01 -13.99
N TYR A 176 -32.15 -6.15 -13.41
CA TYR A 176 -32.68 -7.42 -12.89
C TYR A 176 -31.82 -8.08 -11.79
N CYS A 177 -30.88 -7.35 -11.17
CA CYS A 177 -30.11 -7.85 -10.04
C CYS A 177 -30.56 -7.22 -8.70
N PHE A 178 -30.49 -7.99 -7.61
CA PHE A 178 -30.67 -7.47 -6.26
C PHE A 178 -29.61 -8.04 -5.31
N THR A 179 -29.24 -7.27 -4.29
CA THR A 179 -28.20 -7.67 -3.32
C THR A 179 -28.78 -8.41 -2.13
N LEU A 180 -28.17 -9.53 -1.75
CA LEU A 180 -28.48 -10.19 -0.50
C LEU A 180 -27.85 -9.46 0.70
N THR A 181 -28.56 -9.42 1.81
CA THR A 181 -28.09 -8.81 3.06
C THR A 181 -27.01 -9.69 3.71
N PRO A 182 -25.84 -9.13 4.04
CA PRO A 182 -24.81 -9.83 4.80
C PRO A 182 -25.33 -10.33 6.15
N ILE A 183 -25.15 -11.62 6.44
CA ILE A 183 -25.43 -12.17 7.78
C ILE A 183 -24.26 -11.86 8.72
N ILE A 184 -23.04 -11.93 8.19
CA ILE A 184 -21.80 -11.67 8.93
C ILE A 184 -21.45 -10.20 8.79
N ARG A 185 -21.31 -9.51 9.94
CA ARG A 185 -20.86 -8.12 9.97
C ARG A 185 -19.40 -8.02 9.51
N VAL A 186 -19.06 -6.92 8.84
CA VAL A 186 -17.69 -6.64 8.35
C VAL A 186 -16.65 -6.73 9.47
N SER A 187 -16.95 -6.23 10.67
CA SER A 187 -16.06 -6.35 11.83
C SER A 187 -15.78 -7.80 12.26
N SER A 188 -16.78 -8.68 12.13
CA SER A 188 -16.62 -10.11 12.43
C SER A 188 -15.86 -10.83 11.33
N ALA A 189 -16.07 -10.42 10.07
CA ALA A 189 -15.32 -10.93 8.92
C ALA A 189 -13.83 -10.56 9.01
N LEU A 190 -13.51 -9.33 9.40
CA LEU A 190 -12.14 -8.85 9.66
C LEU A 190 -11.41 -9.73 10.68
N LYS A 191 -12.03 -9.99 11.85
CA LYS A 191 -11.45 -10.87 12.87
C LYS A 191 -11.19 -12.29 12.39
N ARG A 192 -12.02 -12.80 11.47
CA ARG A 192 -11.80 -14.12 10.87
C ARG A 192 -10.62 -14.12 9.91
N ILE A 193 -10.45 -13.06 9.12
CA ILE A 193 -9.30 -12.89 8.23
C ILE A 193 -8.01 -12.72 9.04
N GLU A 194 -8.05 -11.95 10.13
CA GLU A 194 -6.95 -11.80 11.08
C GLU A 194 -6.51 -13.18 11.61
N LYS A 195 -7.44 -13.95 12.19
CA LYS A 195 -7.16 -15.31 12.68
C LYS A 195 -6.67 -16.27 11.59
N TYR A 196 -7.21 -16.16 10.38
CA TYR A 196 -6.75 -16.95 9.23
C TYR A 196 -5.29 -16.61 8.88
N THR A 197 -4.95 -15.32 8.90
CA THR A 197 -3.60 -14.84 8.59
C THR A 197 -2.61 -15.24 9.70
N GLU A 198 -3.01 -15.11 10.97
CA GLU A 198 -2.21 -15.59 12.11
C GLU A 198 -1.90 -17.08 11.99
N ASN A 199 -2.91 -17.92 11.71
CA ASN A 199 -2.70 -19.36 11.54
C ASN A 199 -1.76 -19.69 10.36
N GLN A 200 -1.83 -18.90 9.27
CA GLN A 200 -0.92 -19.06 8.14
C GLN A 200 0.51 -18.62 8.45
N ILE A 201 0.69 -17.59 9.28
CA ILE A 201 2.02 -17.17 9.72
C ILE A 201 2.63 -18.24 10.64
N SER A 202 1.85 -18.74 11.61
CA SER A 202 2.31 -19.76 12.56
C SER A 202 2.54 -21.15 11.95
N SER A 203 2.03 -21.40 10.74
CA SER A 203 2.27 -22.67 10.04
C SER A 203 3.59 -22.67 9.25
N HIS A 204 4.21 -21.50 9.05
CA HIS A 204 5.51 -21.39 8.40
C HIS A 204 6.65 -21.69 9.40
N GLU A 205 7.79 -22.10 8.86
CA GLU A 205 8.95 -22.48 9.66
C GLU A 205 9.50 -21.28 10.48
N ASP A 206 9.54 -21.42 11.80
CA ASP A 206 10.01 -20.39 12.75
C ASP A 206 11.54 -20.22 12.79
N SER A 207 12.28 -20.86 11.87
CA SER A 207 13.75 -20.82 11.83
C SER A 207 14.32 -19.40 11.75
N TRP A 208 13.55 -18.45 11.19
CA TRP A 208 13.92 -17.03 11.13
C TRP A 208 13.82 -16.31 12.49
N ILE A 209 12.93 -16.76 13.38
CA ILE A 209 12.74 -16.21 14.74
C ILE A 209 13.96 -16.54 15.58
N ASP A 210 14.36 -17.82 15.60
CA ASP A 210 15.54 -18.28 16.32
C ASP A 210 16.82 -17.59 15.83
N ALA A 211 16.98 -17.46 14.51
CA ALA A 211 18.12 -16.76 13.93
C ALA A 211 18.16 -15.27 14.35
N SER A 212 17.01 -14.63 14.46
CA SER A 212 16.89 -13.22 14.87
C SER A 212 17.18 -13.02 16.36
N HIS A 213 16.70 -13.93 17.21
CA HIS A 213 17.05 -13.92 18.64
C HIS A 213 18.54 -14.17 18.86
N LYS A 214 19.13 -15.16 18.18
CA LYS A 214 20.57 -15.44 18.27
C LYS A 214 21.39 -14.22 17.86
N LYS A 215 21.05 -13.61 16.72
CA LYS A 215 21.77 -12.44 16.24
C LYS A 215 21.61 -11.22 17.15
N LEU A 216 20.42 -11.00 17.70
CA LEU A 216 20.19 -9.95 18.69
C LEU A 216 21.05 -10.19 19.94
N GLN A 217 21.18 -11.43 20.40
CA GLN A 217 22.01 -11.78 21.53
C GLN A 217 23.49 -11.54 21.24
N ASP A 218 24.00 -12.00 20.09
CA ASP A 218 25.39 -11.79 19.68
C ASP A 218 25.75 -10.29 19.61
N GLU A 219 24.85 -9.46 19.05
CA GLU A 219 25.04 -8.00 18.95
C GLU A 219 24.95 -7.31 20.31
N LYS A 220 24.07 -7.78 21.21
CA LYS A 220 23.99 -7.30 22.59
C LYS A 220 25.27 -7.59 23.35
N GLU A 221 25.81 -8.80 23.26
CA GLU A 221 27.06 -9.18 23.92
C GLU A 221 28.24 -8.34 23.43
N LEU A 222 28.30 -8.03 22.13
CA LEU A 222 29.30 -7.12 21.58
C LEU A 222 29.15 -5.69 22.12
N LEU A 223 27.92 -5.20 22.20
CA LEU A 223 27.60 -3.87 22.74
C LEU A 223 27.99 -3.79 24.22
N ASP A 224 27.64 -4.82 25.00
CA ASP A 224 27.98 -4.95 26.42
C ASP A 224 29.49 -4.94 26.62
N TYR A 225 30.25 -5.69 25.82
CA TYR A 225 31.71 -5.68 25.87
C TYR A 225 32.29 -4.28 25.57
N PHE A 226 31.79 -3.60 24.53
CA PHE A 226 32.29 -2.27 24.13
C PHE A 226 32.04 -1.20 25.20
N TYR A 227 30.85 -1.21 25.81
CA TYR A 227 30.47 -0.23 26.81
C TYR A 227 30.93 -0.60 28.23
N SER A 228 31.16 -1.88 28.56
CA SER A 228 31.47 -2.39 29.91
C SER A 228 32.39 -1.48 30.74
N LYS A 229 33.50 -1.02 30.17
CA LYS A 229 34.50 -0.15 30.82
C LYS A 229 34.09 1.32 30.96
N GLN A 230 33.14 1.79 30.16
CA GLN A 230 32.67 3.18 30.12
C GLN A 230 31.48 3.43 31.06
N ILE A 231 30.77 2.38 31.45
CA ILE A 231 29.60 2.44 32.33
C ILE A 231 29.85 1.91 33.75
N GLU A 232 31.09 1.47 34.02
CA GLU A 232 31.55 1.03 35.32
C GLU A 232 31.67 2.23 36.28
N VAL A 233 31.13 2.08 37.49
CA VAL A 233 31.16 3.12 38.53
C VAL A 233 32.10 2.66 39.63
N HIS A 234 33.09 3.48 39.96
CA HIS A 234 33.99 3.27 41.08
C HIS A 234 33.70 4.28 42.20
N SER A 235 33.89 3.87 43.44
CA SER A 235 33.56 4.65 44.64
C SER A 235 34.38 5.93 44.84
N GLU A 236 35.41 6.16 44.02
CA GLU A 236 36.32 7.32 44.08
C GLU A 236 36.13 8.30 42.90
N MET A 237 35.09 8.14 42.07
CA MET A 237 34.84 8.99 40.90
C MET A 237 34.31 10.37 41.27
N SER A 238 34.83 11.39 40.60
CA SER A 238 34.34 12.78 40.72
C SER A 238 32.97 12.96 40.08
N GLU A 239 32.26 14.05 40.41
CA GLU A 239 30.94 14.36 39.85
C GLU A 239 30.96 14.47 38.30
N GLU A 240 32.01 15.04 37.71
CA GLU A 240 32.19 15.12 36.25
C GLU A 240 32.36 13.74 35.60
N GLU A 241 33.10 12.83 36.24
CA GLU A 241 33.28 11.45 35.75
C GLU A 241 31.97 10.65 35.86
N LEU A 242 31.19 10.89 36.92
CA LEU A 242 29.87 10.27 37.11
C LEU A 242 28.87 10.73 36.04
N GLU A 243 28.92 12.01 35.66
CA GLU A 243 28.13 12.56 34.57
C GLU A 243 28.52 11.95 33.21
N GLY A 244 29.83 11.76 32.97
CA GLY A 244 30.35 11.03 31.81
C GLY A 244 29.86 9.57 31.72
N VAL A 245 29.84 8.86 32.85
CA VAL A 245 29.28 7.50 32.94
C VAL A 245 27.78 7.48 32.66
N ASN A 246 27.02 8.44 33.19
CA ASN A 246 25.58 8.52 32.94
C ASN A 246 25.29 8.80 31.45
N ALA A 247 26.03 9.70 30.81
CA ALA A 247 25.93 9.93 29.38
C ALA A 247 26.29 8.68 28.54
N ALA A 248 27.28 7.89 28.98
CA ALA A 248 27.60 6.61 28.36
C ALA A 248 26.49 5.57 28.54
N LYS A 249 25.84 5.52 29.72
CA LYS A 249 24.66 4.66 29.98
C LYS A 249 23.48 5.03 29.09
N GLU A 250 23.20 6.32 28.91
CA GLU A 250 22.13 6.78 28.01
C GLU A 250 22.40 6.38 26.55
N ARG A 251 23.64 6.54 26.08
CA ARG A 251 24.04 6.10 24.74
C ARG A 251 23.91 4.59 24.58
N TYR A 252 24.36 3.81 25.56
CA TYR A 252 24.21 2.37 25.59
C TYR A 252 22.73 1.95 25.51
N GLN A 253 21.86 2.56 26.34
CA GLN A 253 20.43 2.29 26.31
C GLN A 253 19.78 2.65 24.96
N SER A 254 20.19 3.77 24.35
CA SER A 254 19.72 4.17 23.03
C SER A 254 20.13 3.17 21.94
N GLU A 255 21.39 2.73 21.94
CA GLU A 255 21.87 1.72 20.97
C GLU A 255 21.23 0.35 21.20
N LEU A 256 21.04 -0.06 22.47
CA LEU A 256 20.32 -1.28 22.82
C LEU A 256 18.88 -1.25 22.31
N ALA A 257 18.19 -0.11 22.45
CA ALA A 257 16.84 0.09 21.92
C ALA A 257 16.82 0.00 20.38
N LYS A 258 17.81 0.57 19.68
CA LYS A 258 17.95 0.44 18.22
C LYS A 258 18.21 -0.99 17.78
N LEU A 259 19.02 -1.75 18.54
CA LEU A 259 19.26 -3.17 18.27
C LEU A 259 17.99 -4.00 18.46
N ALA A 260 17.25 -3.75 19.55
CA ALA A 260 15.94 -4.37 19.79
C ALA A 260 14.98 -4.05 18.65
N GLU A 261 14.79 -2.77 18.31
CA GLU A 261 13.92 -2.36 17.20
C GLU A 261 14.31 -3.05 15.88
N ARG A 262 15.61 -3.26 15.63
CA ARG A 262 16.09 -3.84 14.38
C ARG A 262 15.93 -5.36 14.29
N PHE A 263 16.27 -6.08 15.36
CA PHE A 263 16.40 -7.54 15.32
C PHE A 263 15.33 -8.29 16.10
N GLU A 264 14.51 -7.61 16.91
CA GLU A 264 13.38 -8.24 17.56
C GLU A 264 12.39 -8.75 16.50
N PRO A 265 12.10 -10.06 16.49
CA PRO A 265 11.25 -10.65 15.48
C PRO A 265 9.82 -10.12 15.65
N LYS A 266 9.32 -9.41 14.65
CA LYS A 266 7.99 -8.84 14.65
C LYS A 266 7.32 -9.06 13.32
N VAL A 267 6.05 -9.47 13.38
CA VAL A 267 5.18 -9.50 12.21
C VAL A 267 4.15 -8.39 12.36
N SER A 268 4.04 -7.53 11.36
CA SER A 268 3.00 -6.50 11.31
C SER A 268 2.15 -6.64 10.06
N LEU A 269 0.85 -6.47 10.24
CA LEU A 269 -0.16 -6.53 9.18
C LEU A 269 -0.64 -5.12 8.85
N GLU A 270 -0.61 -4.75 7.57
CA GLU A 270 -1.17 -3.49 7.08
C GLU A 270 -2.26 -3.79 6.03
N ILE A 271 -3.46 -3.22 6.19
CA ILE A 271 -4.50 -3.29 5.17
C ILE A 271 -4.15 -2.30 4.06
N ILE A 272 -3.88 -2.82 2.86
CA ILE A 272 -3.61 -2.01 1.66
C ILE A 272 -4.90 -1.39 1.14
N ASN A 273 -5.92 -2.22 0.93
CA ASN A 273 -7.25 -1.82 0.51
C ASN A 273 -8.27 -2.93 0.83
N SER A 274 -9.55 -2.57 0.70
CA SER A 274 -10.67 -3.49 0.88
C SER A 274 -11.71 -3.27 -0.20
N GLY A 275 -12.51 -4.29 -0.48
CA GLY A 275 -13.60 -4.16 -1.44
C GLY A 275 -14.79 -5.02 -1.07
N MET A 276 -15.99 -4.49 -1.28
CA MET A 276 -17.23 -5.25 -1.21
C MET A 276 -17.63 -5.68 -2.61
N PHE A 277 -17.62 -6.97 -2.87
CA PHE A 277 -17.95 -7.55 -4.15
C PHE A 277 -19.27 -8.30 -4.06
N TYR A 278 -20.07 -8.23 -5.12
CA TYR A 278 -21.38 -8.87 -5.19
C TYR A 278 -21.44 -9.76 -6.42
N PHE A 279 -21.45 -11.07 -6.20
CA PHE A 279 -21.39 -12.08 -7.25
C PHE A 279 -22.67 -12.90 -7.30
N VAL A 280 -23.06 -13.39 -8.48
CA VAL A 280 -24.13 -14.37 -8.58
C VAL A 280 -23.73 -15.68 -7.89
N GLN A 281 -24.72 -16.51 -7.60
CA GLN A 281 -24.51 -17.79 -6.93
C GLN A 281 -23.54 -18.70 -7.67
N GLN A 282 -23.60 -18.74 -9.01
CA GLN A 282 -22.73 -19.58 -9.83
C GLN A 282 -21.26 -19.19 -9.69
N THR A 283 -20.96 -17.90 -9.85
CA THR A 283 -19.62 -17.34 -9.68
C THR A 283 -19.11 -17.52 -8.26
N SER A 284 -19.97 -17.28 -7.27
CA SER A 284 -19.63 -17.50 -5.85
C SER A 284 -19.27 -18.95 -5.56
N PHE A 285 -19.96 -19.90 -6.18
CA PHE A 285 -19.65 -21.32 -6.03
C PHE A 285 -18.34 -21.70 -6.72
N SER A 286 -18.02 -21.10 -7.87
CA SER A 286 -16.72 -21.26 -8.54
C SER A 286 -15.57 -20.75 -7.67
N LEU A 287 -15.74 -19.58 -7.05
CA LEU A 287 -14.75 -18.99 -6.14
C LEU A 287 -14.48 -19.87 -4.91
N LEU A 288 -15.47 -20.64 -4.45
CA LEU A 288 -15.33 -21.56 -3.32
C LEU A 288 -14.70 -22.91 -3.67
N LYS A 289 -14.74 -23.31 -4.94
CA LYS A 289 -14.21 -24.60 -5.42
C LYS A 289 -12.75 -24.55 -5.86
N SER A 290 -12.29 -23.36 -6.23
CA SER A 290 -10.89 -23.08 -6.57
C SER A 290 -10.08 -22.80 -5.32
#